data_AF-A0A935F3T3-F1
#
_entry.id   AF-A0A935F3T3-F1
#
_cell.length_a   1.000
_cell.length_b   1.000
_cell.length_c   1.000
_cell.angle_alpha   90.00
_cell.angle_beta   90.00
_cell.angle_gamma   90.00
#
_symmetry.space_group_name_H-M   'P 1'
#
loop_
_entity.id
_entity.type
_entity.pdbx_description
1 polymer ?
#
loop_
_entity_poly.entity_id
_entity_poly.type
_entity_poly.pdbx_seq_one_letter_code
_entity_poly.pdbx_strand_id
1 'polypeptide(L)'
;MLNRSRTVAIAAVALAAALVSCGVPPDPSREQPALEAAVGDVLPALKAAGIGKIHAWSDRSEQPVQVTSAGGPVYFPYPHGLPLARFALHADADRIRVYSDDYDPAGHDRYVEAMRRVIAQALRLAGDNSARLETREKASR
;
A
#
# COMPACT_ATOMS: atom_id res chain seq x y z
N MET A 1 -6.02 -47.93 -52.34
CA MET A 1 -5.98 -48.01 -50.87
C MET A 1 -4.76 -47.25 -50.39
N LEU A 2 -4.94 -46.08 -49.78
CA LEU A 2 -3.86 -45.28 -49.18
C LEU A 2 -4.39 -44.62 -47.90
N ASN A 3 -3.78 -44.96 -46.77
CA ASN A 3 -3.99 -44.37 -45.44
C ASN A 3 -3.62 -42.88 -45.43
N ARG A 4 -4.42 -42.04 -44.75
CA ARG A 4 -3.94 -40.81 -44.11
C ARG A 4 -4.89 -40.34 -43.00
N SER A 5 -4.60 -40.79 -41.80
CA SER A 5 -4.95 -40.14 -40.53
C SER A 5 -4.22 -38.79 -40.42
N ARG A 6 -4.79 -37.85 -39.65
CA ARG A 6 -4.32 -36.50 -39.22
C ARG A 6 -5.24 -35.39 -39.78
N THR A 7 -5.82 -34.45 -39.04
CA THR A 7 -5.57 -33.89 -37.70
C THR A 7 -6.84 -33.14 -37.27
N VAL A 8 -7.37 -33.37 -36.07
CA VAL A 8 -8.32 -32.43 -35.45
C VAL A 8 -7.51 -31.48 -34.59
N ALA A 9 -7.23 -30.27 -35.10
CA ALA A 9 -6.62 -29.20 -34.33
C ALA A 9 -7.74 -28.38 -33.68
N ILE A 10 -8.00 -28.64 -32.41
CA ILE A 10 -8.93 -27.86 -31.58
C ILE A 10 -8.24 -26.52 -31.27
N ALA A 11 -8.57 -25.49 -32.04
CA ALA A 11 -8.21 -24.12 -31.72
C ALA A 11 -9.18 -23.58 -30.67
N ALA A 12 -8.89 -23.85 -29.40
CA ALA A 12 -9.53 -23.21 -28.26
C ALA A 12 -8.49 -22.34 -27.55
N VAL A 13 -8.13 -21.22 -28.17
CA VAL A 13 -7.47 -20.12 -27.46
C VAL A 13 -8.54 -19.50 -26.59
N ALA A 14 -8.60 -19.94 -25.33
CA ALA A 14 -9.44 -19.34 -24.31
C ALA A 14 -8.95 -17.91 -24.05
N LEU A 15 -9.55 -16.95 -24.74
CA LEU A 15 -9.38 -15.52 -24.53
C LEU A 15 -10.12 -15.13 -23.23
N ALA A 16 -9.57 -15.54 -22.08
CA ALA A 16 -10.07 -15.21 -20.76
C ALA A 16 -9.34 -13.99 -20.16
N ALA A 17 -9.20 -12.92 -20.95
CA ALA A 17 -8.50 -11.69 -20.54
C ALA A 17 -9.38 -10.43 -20.61
N ALA A 18 -10.69 -10.57 -20.42
CA ALA A 18 -11.62 -9.45 -20.41
C ALA A 18 -12.59 -9.51 -19.23
N LEU A 19 -12.07 -9.73 -18.03
CA LEU A 19 -12.70 -9.20 -16.82
C LEU A 19 -11.87 -7.99 -16.39
N VAL A 20 -12.27 -6.82 -16.89
CA VAL A 20 -11.93 -5.55 -16.27
C VAL A 20 -12.58 -5.56 -14.88
N SER A 21 -11.91 -6.21 -13.95
CA SER A 21 -12.12 -5.94 -12.55
C SER A 21 -11.77 -4.47 -12.37
N CYS A 22 -12.71 -3.66 -11.91
CA CYS A 22 -12.41 -2.42 -11.19
C CYS A 22 -11.71 -2.81 -9.87
N GLY A 23 -10.55 -3.45 -9.98
CA GLY A 23 -9.80 -4.10 -8.93
C GLY A 23 -8.80 -3.13 -8.35
N VAL A 24 -8.71 -3.13 -7.03
CA VAL A 24 -7.62 -2.49 -6.29
C VAL A 24 -6.30 -2.89 -6.97
N PRO A 25 -5.43 -1.93 -7.36
CA PRO A 25 -4.16 -2.26 -8.00
C PRO A 25 -3.37 -3.24 -7.12
N PRO A 26 -2.64 -4.19 -7.72
CA PRO A 26 -1.86 -5.15 -6.95
C PRO A 26 -0.85 -4.43 -6.07
N ASP A 27 -0.58 -4.99 -4.89
CA ASP A 27 0.47 -4.47 -4.01
C ASP A 27 1.81 -4.39 -4.77
N PRO A 28 2.57 -3.29 -4.63
CA PRO A 28 3.90 -3.23 -5.19
C PRO A 28 4.77 -4.33 -4.56
N SER A 29 5.64 -4.92 -5.37
CA SER A 29 6.39 -6.14 -5.00
C SER A 29 7.90 -5.93 -4.93
N ARG A 30 8.42 -4.88 -5.59
CA ARG A 30 9.86 -4.57 -5.59
C ARG A 30 10.25 -3.79 -4.34
N GLU A 31 11.10 -4.39 -3.51
CA GLU A 31 11.69 -3.77 -2.30
C GLU A 31 12.64 -2.62 -2.68
N GLN A 32 12.63 -1.54 -1.89
CA GLN A 32 13.35 -0.29 -2.14
C GLN A 32 14.21 0.13 -0.95
N PRO A 33 15.44 -0.39 -0.82
CA PRO A 33 16.31 -0.14 0.34
C PRO A 33 16.63 1.35 0.57
N ALA A 34 16.71 2.16 -0.50
CA ALA A 34 16.95 3.59 -0.38
C ALA A 34 15.78 4.32 0.32
N LEU A 35 14.54 3.93 0.01
CA LEU A 35 13.36 4.50 0.66
C LEU A 35 13.23 4.02 2.11
N GLU A 36 13.59 2.76 2.39
CA GLU A 36 13.63 2.21 3.75
C GLU A 36 14.57 3.00 4.66
N ALA A 37 15.80 3.25 4.20
CA ALA A 37 16.76 4.05 4.95
C ALA A 37 16.24 5.48 5.22
N ALA A 38 15.52 6.06 4.26
CA ALA A 38 15.00 7.43 4.35
C ALA A 38 13.84 7.61 5.34
N VAL A 39 13.11 6.54 5.69
CA VAL A 39 11.98 6.58 6.63
C VAL A 39 12.16 5.67 7.85
N GLY A 40 13.30 5.00 7.98
CA GLY A 40 13.58 4.05 9.07
C GLY A 40 13.42 4.67 10.47
N ASP A 41 13.66 5.97 10.60
CA ASP A 41 13.51 6.74 11.83
C ASP A 41 12.09 6.73 12.41
N VAL A 42 11.06 6.48 11.58
CA VAL A 42 9.65 6.51 12.01
C VAL A 42 9.14 5.19 12.59
N LEU A 43 9.95 4.11 12.55
CA LEU A 43 9.54 2.78 13.02
C LEU A 43 9.01 2.78 14.47
N PRO A 44 9.67 3.41 15.46
CA PRO A 44 9.17 3.42 16.83
C PRO A 44 7.79 4.06 16.96
N ALA A 45 7.53 5.14 16.21
CA ALA A 45 6.26 5.84 16.22
C ALA A 45 5.13 4.99 15.59
N LEU A 46 5.41 4.31 14.47
CA LEU A 46 4.45 3.40 13.84
C LEU A 46 4.09 2.24 14.78
N LYS A 47 5.07 1.66 15.48
CA LYS A 47 4.85 0.60 16.47
C LYS A 47 4.03 1.07 17.66
N ALA A 48 4.36 2.23 18.22
CA ALA A 48 3.59 2.81 19.33
C ALA A 48 2.12 3.07 18.93
N ALA A 49 1.88 3.44 17.67
CA ALA A 49 0.54 3.62 17.11
C ALA A 49 -0.15 2.31 16.68
N GLY A 50 0.51 1.15 16.82
CA GLY A 50 -0.01 -0.14 16.38
C GLY A 50 -0.20 -0.26 14.87
N ILE A 51 0.54 0.52 14.06
CA ILE A 51 0.48 0.49 12.60
C ILE A 51 1.47 -0.55 12.08
N GLY A 52 0.95 -1.53 11.33
CA GLY A 52 1.76 -2.59 10.71
C GLY A 52 1.99 -2.40 9.21
N LYS A 53 1.06 -1.76 8.50
CA LYS A 53 1.16 -1.53 7.06
C LYS A 53 0.52 -0.22 6.64
N ILE A 54 1.14 0.45 5.68
CA ILE A 54 0.58 1.60 4.95
C ILE A 54 0.66 1.30 3.47
N HIS A 55 -0.43 1.47 2.73
CA HIS A 55 -0.48 1.28 1.29
C HIS A 55 -1.04 2.53 0.62
N ALA A 56 -0.22 3.16 -0.22
CA ALA A 56 -0.63 4.21 -1.15
C ALA A 56 -0.58 3.65 -2.58
N TRP A 57 -1.73 3.45 -3.20
CA TRP A 57 -1.83 2.94 -4.58
C TRP A 57 -1.52 3.98 -5.65
N SER A 58 -1.24 5.22 -5.25
CA SER A 58 -1.73 6.43 -5.90
C SER A 58 -1.20 6.66 -7.31
N ASP A 59 -1.76 5.93 -8.28
CA ASP A 59 -1.72 6.27 -9.70
C ASP A 59 -2.68 7.45 -9.99
N ARG A 60 -3.60 7.74 -9.06
CA ARG A 60 -4.55 8.87 -9.05
C ARG A 60 -4.73 9.39 -7.61
N SER A 61 -4.95 10.70 -7.46
CA SER A 61 -5.15 11.35 -6.14
C SER A 61 -6.43 10.90 -5.41
N GLU A 62 -7.42 10.41 -6.15
CA GLU A 62 -8.70 9.92 -5.61
C GLU A 62 -8.57 8.56 -4.91
N GLN A 63 -7.49 7.82 -5.16
CA GLN A 63 -7.27 6.53 -4.50
C GLN A 63 -6.88 6.77 -3.04
N PRO A 64 -7.62 6.18 -2.08
CA PRO A 64 -7.33 6.37 -0.68
C PRO A 64 -6.01 5.68 -0.30
N VAL A 65 -5.34 6.19 0.71
CA VAL A 65 -4.31 5.44 1.44
C VAL A 65 -5.00 4.50 2.41
N GLN A 66 -4.57 3.25 2.46
CA GLN A 66 -4.96 2.29 3.49
C GLN A 66 -3.87 2.17 4.55
N VAL A 67 -4.28 2.13 5.82
CA VAL A 67 -3.42 1.86 6.96
C VAL A 67 -3.97 0.66 7.72
N THR A 68 -3.18 -0.40 7.83
CA THR A 68 -3.50 -1.53 8.70
C THR A 68 -2.96 -1.23 10.10
N SER A 69 -3.89 -1.02 11.04
CA SER A 69 -3.59 -0.78 12.44
C SER A 69 -4.11 -1.92 13.32
N ALA A 70 -3.72 -1.95 14.60
CA ALA A 70 -4.23 -2.89 15.59
C ALA A 70 -5.77 -2.88 15.72
N GLY A 71 -6.41 -1.73 15.45
CA GLY A 71 -7.87 -1.57 15.44
C GLY A 71 -8.55 -1.96 14.12
N GLY A 72 -7.79 -2.50 13.15
CA GLY A 72 -8.27 -2.80 11.80
C GLY A 72 -7.79 -1.79 10.74
N PRO A 73 -8.23 -1.96 9.48
CA PRO A 73 -7.85 -1.07 8.39
C PRO A 73 -8.57 0.29 8.50
N VAL A 74 -7.81 1.37 8.32
CA VAL A 74 -8.29 2.76 8.24
C VAL A 74 -7.93 3.30 6.86
N TYR A 75 -8.84 4.09 6.27
CA TYR A 75 -8.63 4.70 4.96
C TYR A 75 -8.69 6.21 5.07
N PHE A 76 -7.83 6.90 4.34
CA PHE A 76 -7.87 8.36 4.24
C PHE A 76 -7.46 8.81 2.83
N PRO A 77 -7.93 9.99 2.37
CA PRO A 77 -7.56 10.50 1.05
C PRO A 77 -6.06 10.76 0.95
N TYR A 78 -5.46 10.51 -0.22
CA TYR A 78 -4.06 10.86 -0.44
C TYR A 78 -3.85 12.37 -0.18
N PRO A 79 -2.78 12.79 0.53
CA PRO A 79 -2.65 14.18 0.93
C PRO A 79 -2.58 15.14 -0.27
N HIS A 80 -3.38 16.20 -0.22
CA HIS A 80 -3.45 17.19 -1.29
C HIS A 80 -2.13 17.93 -1.50
N GLY A 81 -1.86 18.29 -2.76
CA GLY A 81 -0.68 19.08 -3.13
C GLY A 81 0.63 18.28 -3.17
N LEU A 82 0.59 16.96 -2.93
CA LEU A 82 1.75 16.10 -3.05
C LEU A 82 1.79 15.42 -4.43
N PRO A 83 2.99 15.28 -5.02
CA PRO A 83 3.18 14.38 -6.13
C PRO A 83 2.77 12.95 -5.75
N LEU A 84 2.15 12.27 -6.70
CA LEU A 84 1.61 10.93 -6.53
C LEU A 84 2.71 9.88 -6.48
N ALA A 85 2.86 9.18 -5.35
CA ALA A 85 3.85 8.12 -5.17
C ALA A 85 3.15 6.81 -4.78
N ARG A 86 3.35 5.76 -5.58
CA ARG A 86 2.83 4.44 -5.30
C ARG A 86 3.82 3.63 -4.46
N PHE A 87 3.42 3.25 -3.26
CA PHE A 87 4.25 2.46 -2.36
C PHE A 87 3.44 1.65 -1.34
N ALA A 88 4.03 0.57 -0.86
CA ALA A 88 3.61 -0.13 0.35
C ALA A 88 4.74 -0.08 1.39
N LEU A 89 4.42 0.33 2.61
CA LEU A 89 5.32 0.37 3.74
C LEU A 89 4.87 -0.68 4.76
N HIS A 90 5.78 -1.57 5.14
CA HIS A 90 5.56 -2.59 6.16
C HIS A 90 6.43 -2.27 7.37
N ALA A 91 5.82 -2.17 8.55
CA ALA A 91 6.52 -1.98 9.81
C ALA A 91 6.70 -3.34 10.50
N ASP A 92 7.78 -4.03 10.14
CA ASP A 92 8.17 -5.33 10.71
C ASP A 92 8.72 -5.15 12.13
N ALA A 93 9.11 -6.24 12.80
CA ALA A 93 9.53 -6.22 14.20
C ALA A 93 10.72 -5.27 14.46
N ASP A 94 11.69 -5.26 13.55
CA ASP A 94 13.01 -4.64 13.71
C ASP A 94 13.34 -3.58 12.64
N ARG A 95 12.58 -3.55 11.53
CA ARG A 95 12.82 -2.64 10.42
C ARG A 95 11.54 -2.22 9.70
N ILE A 96 11.67 -1.19 8.89
CA ILE A 96 10.70 -0.87 7.85
C ILE A 96 11.12 -1.54 6.55
N ARG A 97 10.16 -2.08 5.81
CA ARG A 97 10.32 -2.46 4.40
C ARG A 97 9.45 -1.58 3.54
N VAL A 98 9.99 -1.14 2.40
CA VAL A 98 9.27 -0.28 1.46
C VAL A 98 9.27 -0.94 0.11
N TYR A 99 8.09 -1.08 -0.48
CA TYR A 99 7.88 -1.66 -1.79
C TYR A 99 7.32 -0.60 -2.74
N SER A 100 7.88 -0.49 -3.93
CA SER A 100 7.39 0.36 -5.01
C SER A 100 7.89 -0.17 -6.34
N ASP A 101 7.00 -0.39 -7.31
CA ASP A 101 7.37 -0.97 -8.61
C ASP A 101 7.83 0.10 -9.62
N ASP A 102 7.43 1.35 -9.39
CA ASP A 102 7.67 2.52 -10.25
C ASP A 102 8.71 3.50 -9.67
N TYR A 103 9.33 3.17 -8.54
CA TYR A 103 10.40 3.97 -7.95
C TYR A 103 11.56 4.16 -8.94
N ASP A 104 11.92 5.43 -9.13
CA ASP A 104 13.08 5.88 -9.87
C ASP A 104 13.99 6.73 -8.96
N PRO A 105 15.32 6.49 -8.93
CA PRO A 105 16.24 7.27 -8.10
C PRO A 105 16.21 8.78 -8.33
N ALA A 106 15.91 9.27 -9.54
CA ALA A 106 15.80 10.71 -9.79
C ALA A 106 14.56 11.32 -9.11
N GLY A 107 13.56 10.50 -8.79
CA GLY A 107 12.39 10.86 -8.02
C GLY A 107 12.51 10.59 -6.51
N HIS A 108 13.70 10.34 -5.97
CA HIS A 108 13.87 9.92 -4.57
C HIS A 108 13.22 10.88 -3.57
N ASP A 109 13.57 12.17 -3.63
CA ASP A 109 13.07 13.17 -2.67
C ASP A 109 11.53 13.29 -2.71
N ARG A 110 10.95 13.13 -3.91
CA ARG A 110 9.50 13.11 -4.12
C ARG A 110 8.83 11.95 -3.38
N TYR A 111 9.40 10.74 -3.44
CA TYR A 111 8.88 9.60 -2.69
C TYR A 111 9.03 9.80 -1.18
N VAL A 112 10.19 10.29 -0.74
CA VAL A 112 10.46 10.52 0.69
C VAL A 112 9.49 11.55 1.26
N GLU A 113 9.26 12.66 0.56
CA GLU A 113 8.28 13.67 0.99
C GLU A 113 6.87 13.08 1.06
N ALA A 114 6.43 12.38 0.00
CA ALA A 114 5.12 11.74 -0.05
C ALA A 114 4.93 10.77 1.13
N MET A 115 5.89 9.88 1.35
CA MET A 115 5.87 8.91 2.44
C MET A 115 5.81 9.60 3.80
N ARG A 116 6.67 10.59 4.06
CA ARG A 116 6.69 11.31 5.37
C ARG A 116 5.35 11.97 5.66
N ARG A 117 4.69 12.55 4.66
CA ARG A 117 3.39 13.19 4.82
C ARG A 117 2.27 12.18 5.04
N VAL A 118 2.28 11.08 4.30
CA VAL A 118 1.33 9.97 4.47
C VAL A 118 1.49 9.33 5.85
N ILE A 119 2.72 9.06 6.29
CA ILE A 119 3.04 8.52 7.63
C ILE A 119 2.55 9.47 8.73
N ALA A 120 2.83 10.77 8.60
CA ALA A 120 2.38 11.75 9.58
C ALA A 120 0.85 11.80 9.70
N GLN A 121 0.13 11.67 8.57
CA GLN A 121 -1.33 11.60 8.57
C GLN A 121 -1.83 10.29 9.21
N ALA A 122 -1.20 9.15 8.91
CA ALA A 122 -1.53 7.86 9.51
C ALA A 122 -1.37 7.87 11.04
N LEU A 123 -0.26 8.44 11.54
CA LEU A 123 0.01 8.57 12.97
C LEU A 123 -1.02 9.46 13.68
N ARG A 124 -1.42 10.58 13.08
CA ARG A 124 -2.49 11.43 13.63
C ARG A 124 -3.81 10.66 13.76
N LEU A 125 -4.22 9.97 12.70
CA LEU A 125 -5.47 9.19 12.71
C LEU A 125 -5.45 8.04 13.72
N ALA A 126 -4.30 7.39 13.91
CA ALA A 126 -4.16 6.37 14.94
C ALA A 126 -4.27 6.96 16.36
N GLY A 127 -3.64 8.12 16.61
CA GLY A 127 -3.77 8.83 17.89
C GLY A 127 -5.22 9.24 18.21
N ASP A 128 -5.93 9.81 17.22
CA ASP A 128 -7.32 10.22 17.36
C ASP A 128 -8.26 9.02 17.64
N ASN A 129 -7.99 7.87 17.00
CA ASN A 129 -8.76 6.65 17.22
C ASN A 129 -8.54 6.08 18.63
N SER A 130 -7.29 6.04 19.11
CA SER A 130 -6.98 5.60 20.47
C SER A 130 -7.67 6.47 21.52
N ALA A 131 -7.59 7.80 21.38
CA ALA A 131 -8.25 8.73 22.30
C ALA A 131 -9.78 8.57 22.36
N ARG A 132 -10.41 8.26 21.21
CA ARG A 132 -11.85 7.96 21.15
C ARG A 132 -12.22 6.67 21.88
N LEU A 133 -11.41 5.62 21.76
CA LEU A 133 -11.67 4.34 22.42
C LEU A 133 -11.59 4.47 23.94
N GLU A 134 -10.56 5.14 24.45
CA GLU A 134 -10.40 5.39 25.89
C GLU A 134 -11.56 6.19 26.49
N THR A 135 -12.07 7.19 25.74
CA THR A 135 -13.21 8.01 26.19
C THR A 135 -14.49 7.19 26.29
N ARG A 136 -14.74 6.29 25.32
CA ARG A 136 -15.91 5.38 25.32
C ARG A 136 -15.84 4.37 26.46
N GLU A 137 -14.66 3.83 26.75
CA GLU A 137 -14.48 2.88 27.85
C GLU A 137 -14.75 3.55 29.20
N LYS A 138 -14.23 4.77 29.41
CA LYS A 138 -14.51 5.56 30.62
C LYS A 138 -15.98 5.92 30.79
N ALA A 139 -16.69 6.21 29.70
CA ALA A 139 -18.12 6.51 29.73
C ALA A 139 -19.02 5.28 29.95
N SER A 140 -18.48 4.07 29.82
CA SER A 140 -19.21 2.79 29.99
C SER A 140 -18.95 2.12 31.34
N ARG A 141 -18.16 2.75 32.22
CA ARG A 141 -17.88 2.34 33.59
C ARG A 141 -18.63 3.24 34.56
#